data_AF-A0A2V5QVY8-F1
#
_entry.id   AF-A0A2V5QVY8-F1
#
_cell.length_a   1.000
_cell.length_b   1.000
_cell.length_c   1.000
_cell.angle_alpha   90.00
_cell.angle_beta   90.00
_cell.angle_gamma   90.00
#
_symmetry.space_group_name_H-M   'P 1'
#
loop_
_entity.id
_entity.type
_entity.pdbx_description
1 polymer ?
#
loop_
_entity_poly.entity_id
_entity_poly.type
_entity_poly.pdbx_seq_one_letter_code
_entity_poly.pdbx_strand_id
1 'polypeptide(L)'
;MSAQHASLTKSPGEYRLKDLGSKNGTQINGVLITDAELKDGVEIRFGYVTGVFLDATASIDQTGELQVPGEHDRPARIRVRETQSIFRPRAQ
;
A
#
# COMPACT_ATOMS: atom_id res chain seq x y z
N MET A 1 -17.32 -10.86 -2.12
CA MET A 1 -16.58 -10.32 -3.27
C MET A 1 -16.86 -8.82 -3.32
N SER A 2 -15.82 -7.97 -3.25
CA SER A 2 -15.98 -6.57 -3.65
C SER A 2 -15.86 -6.53 -5.16
N ALA A 3 -16.71 -5.76 -5.85
CA ALA A 3 -16.58 -5.57 -7.30
C ALA A 3 -15.29 -4.80 -7.66
N GLN A 4 -14.76 -4.01 -6.72
CA GLN A 4 -13.51 -3.27 -6.86
C GLN A 4 -12.69 -3.51 -5.59
N HIS A 5 -11.59 -4.24 -5.71
CA HIS A 5 -10.73 -4.61 -4.56
C HIS A 5 -9.60 -3.60 -4.38
N ALA A 6 -8.92 -3.29 -5.47
CA ALA A 6 -7.84 -2.32 -5.54
C ALA A 6 -7.84 -1.62 -6.91
N SER A 7 -7.17 -0.47 -6.98
CA SER A 7 -6.91 0.29 -8.21
C SER A 7 -5.43 0.29 -8.50
N LEU A 8 -5.05 -0.06 -9.73
CA LEU A 8 -3.70 0.05 -10.26
C LEU A 8 -3.65 1.27 -11.19
N THR A 9 -2.80 2.24 -10.87
CA THR A 9 -2.60 3.45 -11.66
C THR A 9 -1.18 3.47 -12.20
N LYS A 10 -1.03 3.75 -13.50
CA LYS A 10 0.26 4.00 -14.12
C LYS A 10 0.50 5.51 -14.21
N SER A 11 1.61 5.95 -13.65
CA SER A 11 2.20 7.28 -13.80
C SER A 11 3.44 7.19 -14.71
N PRO A 12 4.00 8.31 -15.19
CA PRO A 12 5.25 8.28 -15.95
C PRO A 12 6.37 7.66 -15.08
N GLY A 13 6.84 6.47 -15.45
CA GLY A 13 7.90 5.75 -14.74
C GLY A 13 7.48 5.03 -13.45
N GLU A 14 6.24 5.17 -12.97
CA GLU A 14 5.81 4.61 -11.69
C GLU A 14 4.48 3.86 -11.81
N TYR A 15 4.37 2.71 -11.15
CA TYR A 15 3.10 2.01 -10.94
C TYR A 15 2.67 2.13 -9.49
N ARG A 16 1.39 2.41 -9.25
CA ARG A 16 0.86 2.58 -7.91
C ARG A 16 -0.37 1.73 -7.68
N LEU A 17 -0.37 0.99 -6.58
CA LEU A 17 -1.47 0.14 -6.15
C LEU A 17 -2.15 0.74 -4.92
N LYS A 18 -3.46 0.93 -5.02
CA LYS A 18 -4.28 1.47 -3.94
C LYS A 18 -5.41 0.51 -3.59
N ASP A 19 -5.52 0.15 -2.32
CA ASP A 19 -6.64 -0.64 -1.82
C ASP A 19 -7.90 0.22 -1.70
N LEU A 20 -9.06 -0.31 -2.12
CA LEU A 20 -10.34 0.42 -2.15
C LEU A 20 -11.24 0.09 -0.94
N GLY A 21 -10.65 -0.36 0.17
CA GLY A 21 -11.40 -0.82 1.33
C GLY A 21 -11.82 -2.28 1.18
N SER A 22 -10.93 -3.10 0.65
CA SER A 22 -11.21 -4.52 0.48
C SER A 22 -11.39 -5.23 1.82
N LYS A 23 -12.29 -6.23 1.88
CA LYS A 23 -12.59 -6.96 3.13
C LYS A 23 -11.38 -7.65 3.75
N ASN A 24 -10.44 -8.10 2.92
CA ASN A 24 -9.29 -8.90 3.34
C ASN A 24 -7.97 -8.12 3.20
N GLY A 25 -8.02 -6.88 2.73
CA GLY A 25 -6.85 -6.08 2.41
C GLY A 25 -6.15 -6.49 1.10
N THR A 26 -5.22 -5.64 0.73
CA THR A 26 -4.24 -5.87 -0.35
C THR A 26 -2.85 -5.93 0.29
N GLN A 27 -2.02 -6.87 -0.15
CA GLN A 27 -0.68 -7.08 0.38
C GLN A 27 0.35 -7.06 -0.74
N ILE A 28 1.53 -6.50 -0.47
CA ILE A 28 2.72 -6.60 -1.33
C ILE A 28 3.82 -7.28 -0.54
N ASN A 29 4.38 -8.39 -1.04
CA ASN A 29 5.38 -9.23 -0.36
C ASN A 29 4.98 -9.56 1.11
N GLY A 30 3.69 -9.82 1.36
CA GLY A 30 3.15 -10.12 2.69
C GLY A 30 2.87 -8.91 3.58
N VAL A 31 3.13 -7.68 3.14
CA VAL A 31 2.86 -6.44 3.88
C VAL A 31 1.53 -5.85 3.43
N LEU A 32 0.60 -5.61 4.38
CA LEU A 32 -0.67 -4.94 4.09
C LEU A 32 -0.44 -3.49 3.65
N ILE A 33 -1.01 -3.12 2.51
CA ILE A 33 -0.93 -1.77 1.94
C ILE A 33 -2.31 -1.17 1.81
N THR A 34 -2.38 0.15 1.96
CA THR A 34 -3.52 0.96 1.53
C THR A 34 -3.21 1.70 0.24
N ASP A 35 -1.94 2.05 0.05
CA ASP A 35 -1.39 2.76 -1.10
C ASP A 35 0.12 2.49 -1.14
N ALA A 36 0.63 2.01 -2.26
CA ALA A 36 2.05 1.67 -2.41
C ALA A 36 2.50 1.71 -3.87
N GLU A 37 3.77 2.03 -4.08
CA GLU A 37 4.46 1.86 -5.37
C GLU A 37 4.65 0.35 -5.67
N LEU A 38 4.41 -0.02 -6.92
CA LEU A 38 4.65 -1.35 -7.45
C LEU A 38 5.95 -1.37 -8.24
N LYS A 39 6.81 -2.32 -7.87
CA LYS A 39 8.06 -2.60 -8.56
C LYS A 39 7.95 -3.92 -9.30
N ASP A 40 8.73 -4.06 -10.37
CA ASP A 40 8.81 -5.31 -11.10
C ASP A 40 9.19 -6.48 -10.17
N GLY A 41 8.57 -7.64 -10.40
CA GLY A 41 8.85 -8.89 -9.69
C GLY A 41 8.24 -9.02 -8.29
N VAL A 42 7.43 -8.07 -7.82
CA VAL A 42 6.83 -8.16 -6.48
C VAL A 42 5.59 -9.05 -6.45
N GLU A 43 5.40 -9.77 -5.34
CA GLU A 43 4.18 -10.54 -5.11
C GLU A 43 3.07 -9.61 -4.59
N ILE A 44 1.91 -9.65 -5.22
CA ILE A 44 0.71 -8.97 -4.77
C ILE A 44 -0.32 -10.02 -4.37
N ARG A 45 -0.93 -9.84 -3.20
CA ARG A 45 -2.05 -10.64 -2.72
C ARG A 45 -3.29 -9.79 -2.50
N PHE A 46 -4.37 -10.17 -3.18
CA PHE A 46 -5.73 -9.63 -3.02
C PHE A 46 -6.58 -10.63 -2.25
N GLY A 47 -6.62 -10.48 -0.92
CA GLY A 47 -7.25 -11.46 -0.04
C GLY A 47 -6.66 -12.87 -0.20
N TYR A 48 -7.35 -13.76 -0.91
CA TYR A 48 -6.91 -15.14 -1.16
C TYR A 48 -6.25 -15.35 -2.53
N VAL A 49 -6.30 -14.35 -3.41
CA VAL A 49 -5.70 -14.41 -4.74
C VAL A 49 -4.29 -13.84 -4.67
N THR A 50 -3.32 -14.56 -5.22
CA THR A 50 -1.91 -14.14 -5.25
C THR A 50 -1.44 -14.08 -6.70
N GLY A 51 -0.66 -13.06 -7.05
CA GLY A 51 -0.07 -12.87 -8.37
C GLY A 51 1.24 -12.10 -8.27
N VAL A 52 2.02 -12.07 -9.35
CA VAL A 52 3.30 -11.35 -9.42
C VAL A 52 3.14 -10.20 -10.41
N PHE A 53 3.60 -9.01 -10.04
CA PHE A 53 3.64 -7.87 -10.95
C PHE A 53 4.86 -7.95 -11.84
N LEU A 54 4.66 -7.87 -13.15
CA LEU A 54 5.74 -7.84 -14.13
C LEU A 54 5.60 -6.56 -14.95
N ASP A 55 6.64 -5.72 -14.93
CA ASP A 55 6.73 -4.55 -15.77
C ASP A 55 7.73 -4.78 -16.90
N ALA A 56 7.20 -4.96 -18.12
CA ALA A 56 8.01 -5.17 -19.31
C ALA A 56 8.86 -3.94 -19.71
N THR A 57 8.65 -2.78 -19.07
CA THR A 57 9.40 -1.55 -19.30
C THR A 57 10.49 -1.27 -18.27
N ALA A 58 10.54 -2.02 -17.16
CA ALA A 58 11.46 -1.79 -16.06
C ALA A 58 12.94 -1.98 -16.44
N SER A 59 13.20 -2.67 -17.56
CA SER A 59 14.56 -2.88 -18.09
C SER A 59 15.21 -1.64 -18.70
N ILE A 60 14.55 -0.46 -18.71
CA ILE A 60 15.08 0.77 -19.35
C ILE A 60 14.98 2.00 -18.44
N ASP A 61 15.11 1.88 -17.11
CA ASP A 61 15.09 3.07 -16.23
C ASP A 61 16.11 3.05 -15.07
N GLN A 62 17.37 2.71 -15.39
CA GLN A 62 18.51 2.97 -14.50
C GLN A 62 19.39 4.15 -14.93
N THR A 63 18.90 5.05 -15.80
CA THR A 63 19.69 6.22 -16.23
C THR A 63 19.09 7.53 -15.71
N GLY A 64 19.39 7.79 -14.43
CA GLY A 64 19.77 9.11 -13.95
C GLY A 64 18.69 10.17 -13.80
N GLU A 65 18.22 10.36 -12.57
CA GLU A 65 18.15 11.70 -12.00
C GLU A 65 18.48 11.67 -10.51
N LEU A 66 19.39 12.54 -10.12
CA LEU A 66 19.90 12.72 -8.76
C LEU A 66 18.72 12.99 -7.81
N GLN A 67 18.45 12.08 -6.88
CA GLN A 67 17.52 12.33 -5.80
C GLN A 67 18.12 13.40 -4.87
N VAL A 68 17.80 14.66 -5.15
CA VAL A 68 17.96 15.76 -4.19
C VAL A 68 17.12 15.41 -2.95
N PRO A 69 17.67 15.49 -1.73
CA PRO A 69 16.89 15.31 -0.51
C PRO A 69 16.03 16.56 -0.29
N GLY A 70 14.91 16.63 -1.01
CA GLY A 70 13.91 17.69 -0.91
C GLY A 70 12.83 17.31 0.09
N GLU A 71 13.11 17.57 1.36
CA GLU A 71 12.18 18.10 2.36
C GLU A 71 10.68 18.03 1.98
N HIS A 72 9.97 17.01 2.45
CA HIS A 72 8.52 17.07 2.58
C HIS A 72 8.14 16.91 4.05
N ASP A 73 8.16 18.05 4.71
CA ASP A 73 7.42 18.34 5.93
C ASP A 73 5.94 18.00 5.73
N ARG A 74 5.51 16.84 6.25
CA ARG A 74 4.15 16.65 6.82
C ARG A 74 4.22 15.59 7.92
N PRO A 75 3.74 15.87 9.14
CA PRO A 75 3.58 14.82 10.14
C PRO A 75 2.51 13.85 9.64
N ALA A 76 2.94 12.62 9.34
CA ALA A 76 2.06 11.49 9.14
C ALA A 76 1.12 11.38 10.35
N ARG A 77 -0.14 11.79 10.20
CA ARG A 77 -1.18 11.55 11.20
C ARG A 77 -1.47 10.05 11.19
N ILE A 78 -0.70 9.30 11.98
CA ILE A 78 -1.02 7.93 12.36
C ILE A 78 -2.36 8.02 13.11
N ARG A 79 -3.47 7.70 12.44
CA ARG A 79 -4.73 7.42 13.15
C ARG A 79 -4.58 6.06 13.81
N VAL A 80 -4.12 6.07 15.05
CA VAL A 80 -4.21 4.93 15.96
C VAL A 80 -5.70 4.60 16.11
N ARG A 81 -6.09 3.36 15.80
CA ARG A 81 -7.45 2.89 16.07
C ARG A 81 -7.61 2.80 17.59
N GLU A 82 -8.43 3.68 18.14
CA GLU A 82 -8.85 3.63 19.53
C GLU A 82 -9.60 2.30 19.74
N THR A 83 -8.93 1.37 20.42
CA THR A 83 -9.51 0.07 20.73
C THR A 83 -10.28 0.25 22.02
N GLN A 84 -11.60 0.16 21.94
CA GLN A 84 -12.49 0.17 23.11
C GLN A 84 -11.99 -0.85 24.13
N SER A 85 -11.55 -0.37 25.29
CA SER A 85 -11.30 -1.19 26.48
C SER A 85 -12.26 -0.77 27.58
N ILE A 86 -13.39 -1.48 27.60
CA ILE A 86 -14.14 -1.86 28.79
C ILE A 86 -13.26 -1.96 30.05
N PHE A 87 -13.44 -1.06 31.00
CA PHE A 87 -13.12 -1.34 32.40
C PHE A 87 -14.14 -0.65 33.32
N ARG A 88 -14.91 -1.46 34.04
CA ARG A 88 -15.63 -1.04 35.25
C ARG A 88 -14.69 -1.26 36.44
N PRO A 89 -14.72 -0.36 37.43
CA PRO A 89 -14.97 -0.86 38.78
C PRO A 89 -15.97 -0.02 39.57
N ARG A 90 -16.57 -0.68 40.55
CA ARG A 90 -17.58 -0.19 41.49
C ARG A 90 -16.92 0.54 42.68
N ALA A 91 -17.76 1.31 43.39
CA ALA A 91 -17.70 1.72 44.80
C ALA A 91 -16.83 2.94 45.18
N GLN A 92 -17.47 4.01 45.65
CA GLN A 92 -17.84 4.18 47.06
C GLN A 92 -19.19 4.92 47.16
#